data_AF-A0A959BDC1-F1
#
_entry.id   AF-A0A959BDC1-F1
#
_cell.length_a   1.000
_cell.length_b   1.000
_cell.length_c   1.000
_cell.angle_alpha   90.00
_cell.angle_beta   90.00
_cell.angle_gamma   90.00
#
_symmetry.space_group_name_H-M   'P 1'
#
loop_
_entity.id
_entity.type
_entity.pdbx_description
1 polymer ?
#
loop_
_entity_poly.entity_id
_entity_poly.type
_entity_poly.pdbx_seq_one_letter_code
_entity_poly.pdbx_strand_id
1 'polypeptide(L)'
;MRIIVWLAALMLAGAPATAQLVKTLHQTFEVPDSVTLISFNIYDKDVFEAVPWAGNTIMTQSNIKLYYASRGVFDHLLEKGRYNFESRELGDSLVLASVSERHLEVRLNTATENEAGQKGGGSKGKKESEHVEIRIFVPDDFTQASPTTWARPRKEASEERIGAYRPRKKLNREAGIVSDELREAIPEQPVDTVKEEYVLPLPDSIIQRHRDGLKKPKKE
;
A
#
# COMPACT_ATOMS: atom_id res chain seq x y z
N MET A 1 -1.34 63.49 9.73
CA MET A 1 -1.11 62.17 10.38
C MET A 1 -2.36 61.29 10.49
N ARG A 2 -3.55 61.82 10.84
CA ARG A 2 -4.79 61.02 10.99
C ARG A 2 -5.28 60.31 9.72
N ILE A 3 -5.13 60.93 8.54
CA ILE A 3 -5.61 60.36 7.26
C ILE A 3 -4.80 59.12 6.84
N ILE A 4 -3.50 59.09 7.16
CA ILE A 4 -2.62 57.96 6.84
C ILE A 4 -3.03 56.70 7.64
N VAL A 5 -3.51 56.89 8.88
CA VAL A 5 -4.03 55.80 9.71
C VAL A 5 -5.30 55.19 9.12
N TRP A 6 -6.19 56.00 8.55
CA TRP A 6 -7.40 55.50 7.87
C TRP A 6 -7.08 54.79 6.54
N LEU A 7 -6.10 55.27 5.79
CA LEU A 7 -5.66 54.64 4.54
C LEU A 7 -4.95 53.30 4.78
N ALA A 8 -4.15 53.19 5.85
CA ALA A 8 -3.54 51.93 6.27
C ALA A 8 -4.58 50.92 6.80
N ALA A 9 -5.62 51.39 7.51
CA ALA A 9 -6.71 50.54 7.99
C ALA A 9 -7.58 49.99 6.84
N LEU A 10 -7.81 50.79 5.79
CA LEU A 10 -8.59 50.35 4.63
C LEU A 10 -7.86 49.30 3.77
N MET A 11 -6.53 49.38 3.69
CA MET A 11 -5.70 48.39 2.98
C MET A 11 -5.65 47.01 3.65
N LEU A 12 -5.94 46.91 4.96
CA LEU A 12 -5.97 45.62 5.68
C LEU A 12 -7.30 44.85 5.52
N ALA A 13 -8.38 45.50 5.07
CA ALA A 13 -9.71 44.89 5.01
C ALA A 13 -10.00 44.06 3.74
N GLY A 14 -9.04 44.00 2.80
CA GLY A 14 -9.26 43.46 1.45
C GLY A 14 -8.72 42.06 1.19
N ALA A 15 -8.19 41.34 2.19
CA ALA A 15 -7.64 40.00 1.95
C ALA A 15 -8.79 39.01 1.63
N PRO A 16 -8.86 38.45 0.42
CA PRO A 16 -9.87 37.45 0.12
C PRO A 16 -9.57 36.18 0.93
N ALA A 17 -10.43 35.87 1.91
CA ALA A 17 -10.41 34.58 2.57
C ALA A 17 -10.79 33.51 1.55
N THR A 18 -9.82 32.72 1.09
CA THR A 18 -10.13 31.53 0.30
C THR A 18 -10.81 30.52 1.21
N ALA A 19 -12.11 30.31 1.04
CA ALA A 19 -12.83 29.27 1.75
C ALA A 19 -12.26 27.91 1.32
N GLN A 20 -11.52 27.28 2.24
CA GLN A 20 -11.02 25.93 2.11
C GLN A 20 -11.87 25.03 3.01
N LEU A 21 -12.44 23.97 2.43
CA LEU A 21 -13.14 22.95 3.19
C LEU A 21 -12.13 21.90 3.65
N VAL A 22 -12.12 21.60 4.94
CA VAL A 22 -11.18 20.64 5.55
C VAL A 22 -11.94 19.60 6.34
N LYS A 23 -11.55 18.33 6.21
CA LYS A 23 -12.04 17.22 7.04
C LYS A 23 -10.92 16.25 7.33
N THR A 24 -10.86 15.77 8.56
CA THR A 24 -10.06 14.61 8.95
C THR A 24 -10.98 13.40 9.13
N LEU A 25 -10.63 12.29 8.51
CA LEU A 25 -11.31 11.00 8.66
C LEU A 25 -10.35 9.99 9.31
N HIS A 26 -10.91 9.13 10.16
CA HIS A 26 -10.19 8.03 10.78
C HIS A 26 -10.91 6.73 10.48
N GLN A 27 -10.17 5.69 10.09
CA GLN A 27 -10.68 4.34 9.97
C GLN A 27 -9.71 3.35 10.59
N THR A 28 -10.25 2.30 11.19
CA THR A 28 -9.48 1.22 11.82
C THR A 28 -9.80 -0.09 11.13
N PHE A 29 -8.78 -0.91 10.93
CA PHE A 29 -8.85 -2.22 10.28
C PHE A 29 -8.21 -3.25 11.17
N GLU A 30 -8.93 -4.33 11.44
CA GLU A 30 -8.38 -5.48 12.16
C GLU A 30 -7.29 -6.16 11.33
N VAL A 31 -6.23 -6.62 12.01
CA VAL A 31 -5.16 -7.41 11.40
C VAL A 31 -5.21 -8.81 12.01
N PRO A 32 -5.69 -9.82 11.25
CA PRO A 32 -5.66 -11.19 11.73
C PRO A 32 -4.24 -11.66 12.06
N ASP A 33 -4.09 -12.51 13.07
CA ASP A 33 -2.79 -13.07 13.48
C ASP A 33 -2.10 -13.88 12.36
N SER A 34 -2.87 -14.39 11.39
CA SER A 34 -2.35 -15.10 10.22
C SER A 34 -1.70 -14.19 9.18
N VAL A 35 -1.89 -12.88 9.28
CA VAL A 35 -1.32 -11.92 8.33
C VAL A 35 0.16 -11.69 8.63
N THR A 36 0.99 -12.02 7.64
CA THR A 36 2.44 -11.80 7.66
C THR A 36 2.84 -10.59 6.81
N LEU A 37 1.97 -10.17 5.88
CA LEU A 37 2.23 -9.11 4.92
C LEU A 37 1.07 -8.10 4.86
N ILE A 38 1.39 -6.82 4.91
CA ILE A 38 0.43 -5.72 4.66
C ILE A 38 0.88 -4.99 3.40
N SER A 39 -0.05 -4.74 2.49
CA SER A 39 0.19 -3.99 1.25
C SER A 39 -0.77 -2.82 1.11
N PHE A 40 -0.27 -1.67 0.69
CA PHE A 40 -1.02 -0.45 0.48
C PHE A 40 -1.23 -0.20 -1.02
N ASN A 41 -2.49 -0.13 -1.43
CA ASN A 41 -2.91 0.30 -2.76
C ASN A 41 -3.58 1.67 -2.63
N ILE A 42 -2.75 2.72 -2.58
CA ILE A 42 -3.19 4.10 -2.40
C ILE A 42 -3.38 4.75 -3.76
N TYR A 43 -4.39 5.60 -3.89
CA TYR A 43 -4.59 6.36 -5.12
C TYR A 43 -3.37 7.24 -5.45
N ASP A 44 -2.88 7.16 -6.69
CA ASP A 44 -1.59 7.74 -7.11
C ASP A 44 -1.43 9.25 -6.88
N LYS A 45 -2.52 10.01 -6.75
CA LYS A 45 -2.46 11.46 -6.51
C LYS A 45 -2.44 11.82 -5.02
N ASP A 46 -2.78 10.87 -4.16
CA ASP A 46 -2.81 11.11 -2.73
C ASP A 46 -1.40 10.93 -2.17
N VAL A 47 -1.05 11.79 -1.22
CA VAL A 47 0.23 11.68 -0.52
C VAL A 47 0.01 10.83 0.72
N PHE A 48 0.81 9.78 0.91
CA PHE A 48 0.72 8.96 2.11
C PHE A 48 2.06 8.75 2.81
N GLU A 49 1.99 8.55 4.12
CA GLU A 49 3.08 8.06 4.95
C GLU A 49 2.58 6.91 5.85
N ALA A 50 3.40 5.88 6.03
CA ALA A 50 3.12 4.78 6.94
C ALA A 50 4.13 4.78 8.09
N VAL A 51 3.63 4.68 9.32
CA VAL A 51 4.45 4.74 10.55
C VAL A 51 4.06 3.62 11.51
N PRO A 52 5.01 3.08 12.28
CA PRO A 52 4.69 2.08 13.29
C PRO A 52 3.91 2.71 14.46
N TRP A 53 3.04 1.94 15.11
CA TRP A 53 2.38 2.34 16.36
C TRP A 53 2.13 1.14 17.28
N ALA A 54 2.00 1.42 18.58
CA ALA A 54 1.72 0.43 19.61
C ALA A 54 0.23 0.04 19.62
N GLY A 55 -0.20 -0.70 18.61
CA GLY A 55 -1.56 -1.21 18.45
C GLY A 55 -1.59 -2.51 17.66
N ASN A 56 -2.71 -3.22 17.72
CA ASN A 56 -2.94 -4.49 17.02
C ASN A 56 -3.81 -4.33 15.76
N THR A 57 -4.17 -3.10 15.41
CA THR A 57 -4.99 -2.76 14.25
C THR A 57 -4.22 -1.80 13.34
N ILE A 58 -4.62 -1.71 12.08
CA ILE A 58 -4.17 -0.62 11.21
C ILE A 58 -5.13 0.54 11.41
N MET A 59 -4.60 1.74 11.64
CA MET A 59 -5.40 2.96 11.65
C MET A 59 -5.00 3.85 10.47
N THR A 60 -5.96 4.42 9.77
CA THR A 60 -5.74 5.44 8.75
C THR A 60 -6.25 6.78 9.24
N GLN A 61 -5.54 7.84 8.89
CA GLN A 61 -5.96 9.21 9.07
C GLN A 61 -5.86 9.94 7.73
N SER A 62 -6.99 10.30 7.15
CA SER A 62 -7.07 11.05 5.89
C SER A 62 -7.38 12.52 6.18
N ASN A 63 -6.46 13.42 5.86
CA ASN A 63 -6.68 14.86 5.88
C ASN A 63 -7.04 15.36 4.49
N ILE A 64 -8.27 15.80 4.32
CA ILE A 64 -8.85 16.17 3.02
C ILE A 64 -9.03 17.68 2.99
N LYS A 65 -8.50 18.30 1.94
CA LYS A 65 -8.58 19.73 1.66
C LYS A 65 -9.22 19.93 0.30
N LEU A 66 -10.38 20.57 0.25
CA LEU A 66 -11.09 20.88 -0.99
C LEU A 66 -11.21 22.39 -1.16
N TYR A 67 -10.76 22.87 -2.32
CA TYR A 67 -10.74 24.29 -2.67
C TYR A 67 -11.76 24.57 -3.78
N TYR A 68 -12.39 25.74 -3.70
CA TYR A 68 -13.32 26.26 -4.71
C TYR A 68 -14.58 25.41 -4.95
N ALA A 69 -14.89 24.46 -4.06
CA ALA A 69 -16.13 23.68 -4.09
C ALA A 69 -17.14 24.17 -3.05
N SER A 70 -18.42 23.91 -3.29
CA SER A 70 -19.46 24.18 -2.29
C SER A 70 -19.43 23.14 -1.16
N ARG A 71 -19.95 23.53 0.01
CA ARG A 71 -20.06 22.63 1.16
C ARG A 71 -20.87 21.36 0.84
N GLY A 72 -21.97 21.49 0.09
CA GLY A 72 -22.82 20.36 -0.28
C GLY A 72 -22.11 19.34 -1.18
N VAL A 73 -21.21 19.80 -2.06
CA VAL A 73 -20.36 18.90 -2.86
C VAL A 73 -19.39 18.16 -1.97
N PHE A 74 -18.74 18.86 -1.04
CA PHE A 74 -17.81 18.22 -0.11
C PHE A 74 -18.50 17.16 0.75
N ASP A 75 -19.66 17.49 1.32
CA ASP A 75 -20.42 16.56 2.15
C ASP A 75 -20.90 15.35 1.32
N HIS A 76 -21.33 15.55 0.07
CA HIS A 76 -21.66 14.45 -0.84
C HIS A 76 -20.48 13.49 -1.10
N LEU A 77 -19.27 14.02 -1.32
CA LEU A 77 -18.08 13.19 -1.53
C LEU A 77 -17.73 12.38 -0.27
N LEU A 78 -17.89 12.98 0.91
CA LEU A 78 -17.70 12.29 2.19
C LEU A 78 -18.74 11.18 2.39
N GLU A 79 -20.03 11.47 2.16
CA GLU A 79 -21.13 10.50 2.31
C GLU A 79 -20.99 9.31 1.35
N LYS A 80 -20.44 9.53 0.16
CA LYS A 80 -20.16 8.45 -0.80
C LYS A 80 -18.96 7.59 -0.41
N GLY A 81 -18.26 7.91 0.67
CA GLY A 81 -17.09 7.17 1.11
C GLY A 81 -15.91 7.29 0.15
N ARG A 82 -15.81 8.38 -0.62
CA ARG A 82 -14.75 8.57 -1.63
C ARG A 82 -13.35 8.40 -1.05
N TYR A 83 -13.17 8.87 0.19
CA TYR A 83 -11.88 8.89 0.89
C TYR A 83 -11.71 7.69 1.83
N ASN A 84 -12.60 6.70 1.74
CA ASN A 84 -12.51 5.52 2.56
C ASN A 84 -11.47 4.55 2.02
N PHE A 85 -10.97 3.71 2.91
CA PHE A 85 -10.22 2.51 2.59
C PHE A 85 -11.07 1.26 2.78
N GLU A 86 -10.74 0.25 1.98
CA GLU A 86 -11.22 -1.12 2.11
C GLU A 86 -10.04 -2.04 2.39
N SER A 87 -10.24 -3.01 3.29
CA SER A 87 -9.29 -4.07 3.56
C SER A 87 -9.74 -5.37 2.89
N ARG A 88 -8.81 -6.07 2.25
CA ARG A 88 -9.04 -7.39 1.66
C ARG A 88 -7.94 -8.34 2.08
N GLU A 89 -8.34 -9.48 2.63
CA GLU A 89 -7.43 -10.59 2.93
C GLU A 89 -7.17 -11.41 1.66
N LEU A 90 -5.90 -11.71 1.39
CA LEU A 90 -5.42 -12.58 0.32
C LEU A 90 -4.38 -13.55 0.90
N GLY A 91 -4.84 -14.69 1.39
CA GLY A 91 -3.96 -15.67 2.03
C GLY A 91 -3.38 -15.14 3.34
N ASP A 92 -2.05 -15.02 3.41
CA ASP A 92 -1.33 -14.44 4.55
C ASP A 92 -1.10 -12.93 4.42
N SER A 93 -1.75 -12.29 3.44
CA SER A 93 -1.58 -10.88 3.13
C SER A 93 -2.88 -10.10 3.38
N LEU A 94 -2.74 -8.89 3.91
CA LEU A 94 -3.81 -7.90 4.02
C LEU A 94 -3.53 -6.75 3.06
N VAL A 95 -4.43 -6.52 2.11
CA VAL A 95 -4.35 -5.38 1.18
C VAL A 95 -5.30 -4.30 1.66
N LEU A 96 -4.76 -3.12 1.95
CA LEU A 96 -5.54 -1.92 2.24
C LEU A 96 -5.55 -1.03 1.00
N ALA A 97 -6.74 -0.83 0.42
CA ALA A 97 -6.91 -0.11 -0.83
C ALA A 97 -7.82 1.11 -0.67
N SER A 98 -7.47 2.23 -1.32
CA SER A 98 -8.37 3.36 -1.47
C SER A 98 -9.60 2.94 -2.28
N VAL A 99 -10.81 3.27 -1.81
CA VAL A 99 -12.07 2.90 -2.48
C VAL A 99 -12.23 3.57 -3.85
N SER A 100 -11.63 4.75 -4.04
CA SER A 100 -11.85 5.57 -5.23
C SER A 100 -10.79 5.34 -6.31
N GLU A 101 -11.07 4.43 -7.25
CA GLU A 101 -10.39 4.42 -8.57
C GLU A 101 -10.95 5.49 -9.52
N ARG A 102 -11.99 6.23 -9.11
CA ARG A 102 -12.64 7.25 -9.93
C ARG A 102 -12.77 8.54 -9.15
N HIS A 103 -11.67 9.27 -9.07
CA HIS A 103 -11.74 10.72 -9.00
C HIS A 103 -12.47 11.17 -10.26
N LEU A 104 -13.80 11.20 -10.22
CA LEU A 104 -14.57 12.13 -11.04
C LEU A 104 -13.86 13.46 -10.80
N GLU A 105 -13.15 13.94 -11.83
CA GLU A 105 -12.95 15.37 -11.97
C GLU A 105 -14.36 15.92 -11.87
N VAL A 106 -14.71 16.42 -10.69
CA VAL A 106 -15.98 17.08 -10.47
C VAL A 106 -15.86 18.34 -11.32
N ARG A 107 -16.18 18.21 -12.62
CA ARG A 107 -16.44 19.32 -13.51
C ARG A 107 -17.84 19.79 -13.14
N LEU A 108 -17.96 20.36 -11.95
CA LEU A 108 -19.07 21.25 -11.68
C LEU A 108 -18.81 22.44 -12.59
N ASN A 109 -19.46 22.40 -13.74
CA ASN A 109 -19.73 23.58 -14.52
C ASN A 109 -20.44 24.51 -13.53
N THR A 110 -19.71 25.41 -12.90
CA THR A 110 -20.29 26.54 -12.19
C THR A 110 -20.91 27.43 -13.27
N ALA A 111 -22.08 27.00 -13.74
CA ALA A 111 -23.03 27.83 -14.44
C ALA A 111 -23.62 28.80 -13.41
N THR A 112 -22.79 29.72 -12.95
CA THR A 112 -23.21 31.06 -12.54
C THR A 112 -22.62 32.04 -13.54
N GLU A 113 -22.90 31.77 -14.81
CA GLU A 113 -22.74 32.72 -15.91
C GLU A 113 -24.08 32.79 -16.65
N ASN A 114 -25.15 33.06 -15.90
CA ASN A 114 -26.47 33.35 -16.45
C ASN A 114 -27.12 34.48 -15.64
N GLU A 115 -26.41 35.59 -15.45
CA GLU A 115 -27.03 36.92 -15.48
C GLU A 115 -26.03 37.93 -16.05
N ALA A 116 -26.52 38.74 -16.99
CA ALA A 116 -25.86 39.84 -17.68
C ALA A 116 -24.82 39.45 -18.75
N GLY A 117 -25.29 39.48 -20.00
CA GLY A 117 -24.43 39.38 -21.17
C GLY A 117 -23.30 40.40 -21.14
N GLN A 118 -22.07 39.91 -21.21
CA GLN A 118 -20.95 40.72 -21.65
C GLN A 118 -19.97 39.83 -22.41
N LYS A 119 -20.01 39.95 -23.74
CA LYS A 119 -18.91 39.54 -24.61
C LYS A 119 -17.64 40.25 -24.13
N GLY A 120 -16.68 39.52 -23.57
CA GLY A 120 -15.34 40.05 -23.36
C GLY A 120 -14.58 39.43 -22.18
N GLY A 121 -13.48 38.75 -22.48
CA GLY A 121 -12.41 38.45 -21.51
C GLY A 121 -12.52 37.07 -20.88
N GLY A 122 -11.67 36.14 -21.32
CA GLY A 122 -11.56 34.79 -20.76
C GLY A 122 -11.14 34.83 -19.28
N SER A 123 -12.11 34.81 -18.38
CA SER A 123 -11.88 34.52 -16.98
C SER A 123 -11.69 33.01 -16.86
N LYS A 124 -10.44 32.55 -16.72
CA LYS A 124 -10.16 31.16 -16.34
C LYS A 124 -10.85 30.91 -15.00
N GLY A 125 -12.03 30.28 -15.03
CA GLY A 125 -12.73 29.82 -13.84
C GLY A 125 -11.76 29.04 -12.95
N LYS A 126 -11.74 29.37 -11.66
CA LYS A 126 -10.90 28.65 -10.69
C LYS A 126 -11.34 27.19 -10.69
N LYS A 127 -10.45 26.29 -11.10
CA LYS A 127 -10.73 24.85 -11.05
C LYS A 127 -10.76 24.41 -9.59
N GLU A 128 -11.77 23.65 -9.23
CA GLU A 128 -11.83 22.92 -7.97
C GLU A 128 -10.55 22.08 -7.84
N SER A 129 -9.87 22.19 -6.71
CA SER A 129 -8.66 21.41 -6.43
C SER A 129 -8.82 20.64 -5.13
N GLU A 130 -8.46 19.37 -5.16
CA GLU A 130 -8.56 18.40 -4.08
C GLU A 130 -7.14 18.00 -3.68
N HIS A 131 -6.88 17.97 -2.37
CA HIS A 131 -5.60 17.53 -1.81
C HIS A 131 -5.87 16.62 -0.62
N VAL A 132 -5.32 15.41 -0.66
CA VAL A 132 -5.51 14.37 0.36
C VAL A 132 -4.15 13.92 0.87
N GLU A 133 -3.97 14.03 2.18
CA GLU A 133 -2.80 13.55 2.91
C GLU A 133 -3.23 12.40 3.82
N ILE A 134 -2.57 11.25 3.71
CA ILE A 134 -2.90 10.03 4.43
C ILE A 134 -1.77 9.67 5.37
N ARG A 135 -2.09 9.40 6.63
CA ARG A 135 -1.18 8.76 7.58
C ARG A 135 -1.72 7.37 7.93
N ILE A 136 -0.90 6.36 7.75
CA ILE A 136 -1.23 4.96 8.08
C ILE A 136 -0.40 4.56 9.29
N PHE A 137 -1.06 4.13 10.35
CA PHE A 137 -0.45 3.62 11.56
C PHE A 137 -0.48 2.09 11.49
N VAL A 138 0.69 1.47 11.43
CA VAL A 138 0.89 0.03 11.23
C VAL A 138 1.36 -0.60 12.54
N PRO A 139 0.79 -1.73 12.99
CA PRO A 139 1.27 -2.42 14.19
C PRO A 139 2.80 -2.56 14.23
N ASP A 140 3.40 -2.36 15.39
CA ASP A 140 4.85 -2.31 15.59
C ASP A 140 5.57 -3.65 15.45
N ASP A 141 4.81 -4.75 15.36
CA ASP A 141 5.30 -6.07 15.00
C ASP A 141 5.49 -6.25 13.48
N PHE A 142 5.14 -5.26 12.67
CA PHE A 142 5.51 -5.19 11.25
C PHE A 142 6.68 -4.25 11.02
N THR A 143 7.52 -4.63 10.06
CA THR A 143 8.66 -3.83 9.59
C THR A 143 8.46 -3.45 8.14
N GLN A 144 8.83 -2.21 7.79
CA GLN A 144 8.69 -1.72 6.42
C GLN A 144 9.62 -2.49 5.47
N ALA A 145 9.04 -3.25 4.55
CA ALA A 145 9.78 -3.98 3.51
C ALA A 145 9.93 -3.13 2.24
N SER A 146 8.94 -2.28 1.93
CA SER A 146 8.95 -1.33 0.83
C SER A 146 8.07 -0.10 1.19
N PRO A 147 8.05 0.98 0.37
CA PRO A 147 7.17 2.12 0.62
C PRO A 147 5.69 1.75 0.81
N THR A 148 5.21 0.71 0.11
CA THR A 148 3.81 0.25 0.13
C THR A 148 3.64 -1.10 0.81
N THR A 149 4.68 -1.67 1.41
CA THR A 149 4.63 -3.05 1.92
C THR A 149 5.32 -3.18 3.27
N TRP A 150 4.64 -3.85 4.20
CA TRP A 150 5.09 -4.09 5.57
C TRP A 150 5.01 -5.58 5.86
N ALA A 151 6.04 -6.13 6.51
CA ALA A 151 6.13 -7.56 6.77
C ALA A 151 6.47 -7.83 8.24
N ARG A 152 5.83 -8.87 8.79
CA ARG A 152 6.16 -9.39 10.11
C ARG A 152 7.46 -10.22 10.00
N PRO A 153 8.51 -9.92 10.80
CA PRO A 153 9.70 -10.74 10.79
C PRO A 153 9.37 -12.15 11.28
N ARG A 154 9.72 -13.17 10.48
CA ARG A 154 9.56 -14.58 10.88
C ARG A 154 10.43 -14.84 12.12
N LYS A 155 9.84 -15.40 13.18
CA LYS A 155 10.48 -15.67 14.48
C LYS A 155 11.65 -16.69 14.49
N GLU A 156 12.18 -17.13 13.35
CA GLU A 156 13.17 -18.21 13.30
C GLU A 156 14.49 -17.76 12.65
N ALA A 157 15.50 -17.44 13.48
CA ALA A 157 16.95 -17.63 13.20
C ALA A 157 17.92 -17.12 14.29
N SER A 158 17.49 -16.43 15.36
CA SER A 158 18.42 -15.86 16.36
C SER A 158 18.49 -16.62 17.69
N GLU A 159 17.43 -17.30 18.13
CA GLU A 159 17.40 -17.90 19.48
C GLU A 159 17.89 -19.36 19.53
N GLU A 160 17.77 -20.14 18.45
CA GLU A 160 18.33 -21.51 18.41
C GLU A 160 19.86 -21.56 18.31
N ARG A 161 20.53 -20.49 17.89
CA ARG A 161 22.00 -20.47 17.72
C ARG A 161 22.78 -20.24 19.01
N ILE A 162 22.15 -19.78 20.09
CA ILE A 162 22.86 -19.46 21.35
C ILE A 162 22.84 -20.64 22.33
N GLY A 163 21.98 -21.64 22.13
CA GLY A 163 21.78 -22.75 23.08
C GLY A 163 22.66 -24.01 22.91
N ALA A 164 23.39 -24.18 21.80
CA ALA A 164 23.99 -25.48 21.45
C ALA A 164 25.52 -25.51 21.27
N TYR A 165 26.26 -24.48 21.67
CA TYR A 165 27.73 -24.55 21.66
C TYR A 165 28.29 -25.06 22.99
N ARG A 166 28.29 -26.40 23.18
CA ARG A 166 29.28 -27.02 24.07
C ARG A 166 30.57 -27.19 23.26
N PRO A 167 31.70 -26.54 23.60
CA PRO A 167 32.96 -26.84 22.95
C PRO A 167 33.33 -28.29 23.27
N ARG A 168 33.30 -29.17 22.27
CA ARG A 168 33.84 -30.53 22.37
C ARG A 168 35.32 -30.43 22.74
N LYS A 169 35.69 -30.98 23.91
CA LYS A 169 37.10 -31.30 24.24
C LYS A 169 37.68 -32.10 23.08
N LYS A 170 38.76 -31.59 22.47
CA LYS A 170 39.51 -32.33 21.45
C LYS A 170 40.08 -33.58 22.11
N LEU A 171 39.55 -34.74 21.71
CA LEU A 171 40.10 -36.04 22.06
C LEU A 171 41.29 -36.31 21.13
N ASN A 172 42.50 -36.29 21.67
CA ASN A 172 43.70 -36.69 20.93
C ASN A 172 43.58 -38.19 20.60
N ARG A 173 43.48 -38.51 19.32
CA ARG A 173 43.50 -39.88 18.81
C ARG A 173 44.95 -40.19 18.41
N GLU A 174 45.72 -40.70 19.37
CA GLU A 174 46.94 -41.45 19.04
C GLU A 174 46.56 -42.88 18.65
N ALA A 175 47.36 -43.40 17.73
CA ALA A 175 47.17 -44.63 16.99
C ALA A 175 47.19 -45.89 17.87
N GLY A 176 46.53 -46.95 17.41
CA GLY A 176 46.89 -48.30 17.83
C GLY A 176 45.75 -49.30 17.80
N ILE A 177 45.93 -50.30 16.94
CA ILE A 177 45.35 -51.65 17.00
C ILE A 177 43.95 -51.80 16.39
N VAL A 178 44.01 -52.21 15.12
CA VAL A 178 42.97 -52.97 14.41
C VAL A 178 42.77 -54.29 15.16
N SER A 179 41.56 -54.56 15.61
CA SER A 179 41.11 -55.93 15.93
C SER A 179 40.07 -56.34 14.88
N ASP A 180 40.32 -57.52 14.29
CA ASP A 180 39.57 -58.15 13.18
C ASP A 180 38.14 -58.60 13.55
N GLU A 181 37.47 -57.94 14.50
CA GLU A 181 36.27 -58.45 15.18
C GLU A 181 34.99 -57.65 14.85
N LEU A 182 34.98 -56.92 13.74
CA LEU A 182 33.83 -56.09 13.30
C LEU A 182 33.47 -56.30 11.82
N ARG A 183 33.78 -57.48 11.27
CA ARG A 183 33.42 -57.86 9.90
C ARG A 183 32.10 -58.62 9.75
N GLU A 184 31.32 -58.77 10.82
CA GLU A 184 30.15 -59.64 10.81
C GLU A 184 28.96 -58.99 11.53
N ALA A 185 28.33 -57.99 10.90
CA ALA A 185 26.94 -57.60 11.16
C ALA A 185 26.50 -56.41 10.28
N ILE A 186 26.44 -56.56 8.96
CA ILE A 186 25.52 -55.74 8.13
C ILE A 186 24.92 -56.65 7.05
N PRO A 187 23.68 -57.13 7.20
CA PRO A 187 22.94 -57.69 6.07
C PRO A 187 22.63 -56.58 5.07
N GLU A 188 23.06 -56.75 3.82
CA GLU A 188 22.71 -55.88 2.70
C GLU A 188 21.19 -55.86 2.53
N GLN A 189 20.58 -54.68 2.66
CA GLN A 189 19.19 -54.46 2.27
C GLN A 189 19.15 -54.04 0.79
N PRO A 190 18.24 -54.61 -0.01
CA PRO A 190 18.23 -54.44 -1.46
C PRO A 190 17.85 -53.02 -1.89
N VAL A 191 18.53 -52.56 -2.94
CA VAL A 191 18.28 -51.31 -3.67
C VAL A 191 16.94 -51.42 -4.38
N ASP A 192 15.91 -50.75 -3.86
CA ASP A 192 14.65 -50.59 -4.56
C ASP A 192 14.59 -49.25 -5.32
N THR A 193 14.16 -49.38 -6.57
CA THR A 193 14.22 -48.39 -7.63
C THR A 193 12.79 -47.90 -7.91
N VAL A 194 12.47 -46.63 -7.69
CA VAL A 194 11.25 -45.95 -8.22
C VAL A 194 11.58 -44.46 -8.34
N LYS A 195 11.96 -43.91 -9.51
CA LYS A 195 11.13 -43.40 -10.63
C LYS A 195 9.88 -42.61 -10.20
N GLU A 196 9.92 -41.28 -10.25
CA GLU A 196 9.14 -40.48 -11.21
C GLU A 196 9.30 -38.97 -10.97
N GLU A 197 9.66 -38.31 -12.07
CA GLU A 197 9.80 -36.88 -12.25
C GLU A 197 8.41 -36.28 -12.45
N TYR A 198 7.90 -35.53 -11.46
CA TYR A 198 6.65 -34.78 -11.64
C TYR A 198 6.92 -33.52 -12.47
N VAL A 199 6.78 -33.66 -13.79
CA VAL A 199 6.59 -32.52 -14.70
C VAL A 199 5.14 -32.06 -14.57
N LEU A 200 4.91 -30.91 -13.93
CA LEU A 200 3.59 -30.29 -13.91
C LEU A 200 3.22 -29.82 -15.33
N PRO A 201 1.99 -30.11 -15.81
CA PRO A 201 1.53 -29.59 -17.10
C PRO A 201 1.33 -28.07 -17.02
N LEU A 202 1.91 -27.35 -17.99
CA LEU A 202 1.67 -25.91 -18.19
C LEU A 202 0.18 -25.66 -18.47
N PRO A 203 -0.43 -24.62 -17.89
CA PRO A 203 -1.83 -24.28 -18.16
C PRO A 203 -2.01 -23.79 -19.61
N ASP A 204 -3.09 -24.26 -20.25
CA ASP A 204 -3.47 -24.03 -21.66
C ASP A 204 -3.61 -22.55 -22.07
N SER A 205 -3.56 -21.60 -21.13
CA SER A 205 -3.67 -20.17 -21.39
C SER A 205 -2.45 -19.55 -22.10
N ILE A 206 -1.34 -20.28 -22.21
CA ILE A 206 -0.12 -19.81 -22.89
C ILE A 206 -0.12 -20.17 -24.40
N ILE A 207 -0.88 -21.19 -24.82
CA ILE A 207 -0.89 -21.65 -26.23
C ILE A 207 -1.76 -20.77 -27.14
N GLN A 208 -2.71 -20.00 -26.59
CA GLN A 208 -3.62 -19.19 -27.41
C GLN A 208 -3.07 -17.81 -27.82
N ARG A 209 -2.07 -17.23 -27.13
CA ARG A 209 -1.52 -15.91 -27.52
C ARG A 209 -0.57 -15.94 -28.71
N HIS A 210 -0.10 -17.11 -29.12
CA HIS A 210 0.85 -17.23 -30.23
C HIS A 210 0.16 -17.41 -31.60
N ARG A 211 -1.18 -17.54 -31.64
CA ARG A 211 -1.94 -17.75 -32.88
C ARG A 211 -2.60 -16.47 -33.43
N ASP A 212 -2.86 -15.47 -32.59
CA ASP A 212 -3.58 -14.25 -32.99
C ASP A 212 -2.66 -13.11 -33.48
N GLY A 213 -1.33 -13.27 -33.40
CA GLY A 213 -0.33 -12.29 -33.82
C GLY A 213 0.07 -12.30 -35.30
N LEU A 214 -0.53 -13.17 -36.14
CA LEU A 214 -0.16 -13.33 -37.55
C LEU A 214 -1.34 -13.02 -38.49
N LYS A 215 -1.90 -11.81 -38.38
CA LYS A 215 -2.68 -11.22 -39.48
C LYS A 215 -1.81 -10.22 -40.25
N LYS A 216 -1.43 -10.62 -41.47
CA LYS A 216 -0.69 -9.79 -42.44
C LYS A 216 -1.46 -8.50 -42.75
N PRO A 217 -0.77 -7.36 -42.97
CA PRO A 217 -1.42 -6.12 -43.39
C PRO A 217 -2.00 -6.28 -44.81
N LYS A 218 -3.27 -5.90 -44.96
CA LYS A 218 -3.96 -5.82 -46.25
C LYS A 218 -3.46 -4.55 -46.96
N LYS A 219 -2.87 -4.72 -48.15
CA LYS A 219 -2.57 -3.62 -49.06
C LYS A 219 -3.88 -3.20 -49.73
N GLU A 220 -4.19 -1.91 -49.66
CA GLU A 220 -4.88 -1.09 -50.67
C GLU A 220 -4.77 0.38 -50.27
#